data_AF-A0A850LWU3-F1
#
_entry.id   AF-A0A850LWU3-F1
#
_cell.length_a   1.000
_cell.length_b   1.000
_cell.length_c   1.000
_cell.angle_alpha   90.00
_cell.angle_beta   90.00
_cell.angle_gamma   90.00
#
_symmetry.space_group_name_H-M   'P 1'
#
loop_
_entity.id
_entity.type
_entity.pdbx_description
1 polymer ?
#
loop_
_entity_poly.entity_id
_entity_poly.type
_entity_poly.pdbx_seq_one_letter_code
_entity_poly.pdbx_strand_id
1 'polypeptide(L)'
;MTEIKEKVGGMKRLEKLKAELYRCIHCRACRFSYSGEPDRKGLGEHKGVLYEGMLDGCPAGHHFGWEGFWNAGRMWMARAVLEGDLDLEDEKTKQQMYEILFRCPTCGNCSMQCENNLPTVDINEALRACLYEAGVEMLPKHSGLRKLIDAKNNPYNEEHSQRTDWVPDKAVIDDPDAKIAYYVGCTASYRMKDMANATVELLNKLVKNGIIPKYTILTDEVCCGSVIFRTGQWDVAKKVANENIKNFDKFDKVLFSCAGCHRTFKIDYPKFGDEPPKFQSLHVVEFLADYMTVHCPACGKYNDLGSEHCGNDFCPKYSKKGEKFTPELHENKIKITKKWDKGPVTWHDPCHTIRHMCHSLKDEAYDQTTGEGNNNMWKAYVPSIFERRRWIEMPRAIMRAIPGLELKEMYRIGENSLC
;
A
#
# COMPACT_ATOMS: atom_id res chain seq x y z
N MET A 1 -14.63 -22.26 -12.84
CA MET A 1 -14.94 -22.44 -11.40
C MET A 1 -15.67 -21.20 -10.93
N THR A 2 -16.99 -21.16 -11.12
CA THR A 2 -17.87 -20.08 -10.66
C THR A 2 -18.52 -20.57 -9.38
N GLU A 3 -17.74 -20.55 -8.29
CA GLU A 3 -18.28 -20.77 -6.95
C GLU A 3 -18.93 -19.47 -6.46
N ILE A 4 -20.06 -19.67 -5.80
CA ILE A 4 -20.98 -18.70 -5.22
C ILE A 4 -20.17 -17.62 -4.46
N LYS A 5 -20.17 -16.37 -4.96
CA LYS A 5 -19.61 -15.21 -4.24
C LYS A 5 -20.53 -14.85 -3.08
N GLU A 6 -20.32 -15.61 -2.03
CA GLU A 6 -21.03 -15.63 -0.77
C GLU A 6 -20.78 -14.28 -0.03
N LYS A 7 -21.79 -13.74 0.68
CA LYS A 7 -21.78 -12.39 1.30
C LYS A 7 -20.45 -12.08 2.01
N VAL A 8 -19.86 -10.91 1.75
CA VAL A 8 -18.62 -10.46 2.40
C VAL A 8 -18.97 -9.97 3.81
N GLY A 9 -18.22 -10.38 4.84
CA GLY A 9 -18.47 -10.04 6.24
C GLY A 9 -17.26 -10.33 7.13
N GLY A 10 -17.22 -9.76 8.33
CA GLY A 10 -16.13 -9.86 9.29
C GLY A 10 -15.88 -11.29 9.75
N MET A 11 -16.89 -11.93 10.35
CA MET A 11 -16.72 -13.31 10.86
C MET A 11 -16.36 -14.28 9.74
N LYS A 12 -17.05 -14.14 8.61
CA LYS A 12 -16.77 -14.95 7.43
C LYS A 12 -15.35 -14.74 6.88
N ARG A 13 -14.86 -13.50 6.85
CA ARG A 13 -13.50 -13.20 6.42
C ARG A 13 -12.48 -13.83 7.37
N LEU A 14 -12.77 -13.78 8.68
CA LEU A 14 -11.95 -14.40 9.72
C LEU A 14 -11.88 -15.92 9.54
N GLU A 15 -13.01 -16.58 9.24
CA GLU A 15 -13.05 -18.01 8.91
C GLU A 15 -12.23 -18.35 7.67
N LYS A 16 -12.32 -17.52 6.61
CA LYS A 16 -11.47 -17.69 5.41
C LYS A 16 -9.98 -17.55 5.72
N LEU A 17 -9.60 -16.80 6.76
CA LEU A 17 -8.22 -16.59 7.20
C LEU A 17 -7.77 -17.59 8.28
N LYS A 18 -8.61 -18.58 8.63
CA LYS A 18 -8.34 -19.51 9.72
C LYS A 18 -7.04 -20.27 9.52
N ALA A 19 -6.82 -20.84 8.33
CA ALA A 19 -5.61 -21.61 8.05
C ALA A 19 -4.34 -20.76 8.26
N GLU A 20 -4.33 -19.52 7.77
CA GLU A 20 -3.21 -18.60 7.90
C GLU A 20 -3.03 -18.13 9.34
N LEU A 21 -4.11 -17.81 10.04
CA LEU A 21 -4.11 -17.41 11.44
C LEU A 21 -3.50 -18.49 12.34
N TYR A 22 -3.81 -19.76 12.09
CA TYR A 22 -3.31 -20.88 12.89
C TYR A 22 -1.80 -21.15 12.69
N ARG A 23 -1.17 -20.55 11.67
CA ARG A 23 0.31 -20.53 11.55
C ARG A 23 0.99 -19.62 12.58
N CYS A 24 0.26 -18.75 13.29
CA CYS A 24 0.88 -17.94 14.35
C CYS A 24 1.41 -18.82 15.49
N ILE A 25 2.71 -18.78 15.76
CA ILE A 25 3.30 -19.48 16.92
C ILE A 25 3.51 -18.55 18.13
N HIS A 26 2.98 -17.33 18.08
CA HIS A 26 3.10 -16.32 19.15
C HIS A 26 4.55 -16.03 19.59
N CYS A 27 5.52 -16.13 18.68
CA CYS A 27 6.94 -15.86 18.95
C CYS A 27 7.27 -14.37 19.22
N ARG A 28 6.29 -13.48 19.02
CA ARG A 28 6.39 -12.02 19.19
C ARG A 28 7.35 -11.29 18.26
N ALA A 29 8.00 -11.94 17.29
CA ALA A 29 8.90 -11.29 16.32
C ALA A 29 8.27 -10.08 15.61
N CYS A 30 6.95 -10.14 15.35
CA CYS A 30 6.16 -9.06 14.76
C CYS A 30 6.12 -7.74 15.56
N ARG A 31 6.66 -7.73 16.79
CA ARG A 31 6.80 -6.52 17.61
C ARG A 31 7.99 -5.67 17.20
N PHE A 32 9.03 -6.26 16.62
CA PHE A 32 10.30 -5.61 16.36
C PHE A 32 10.31 -4.93 14.98
N SER A 33 11.30 -4.09 14.75
CA SER A 33 11.73 -3.61 13.45
C SER A 33 13.26 -3.50 13.48
N TYR A 34 13.90 -3.72 12.33
CA TYR A 34 15.33 -3.49 12.20
C TYR A 34 15.62 -1.98 12.12
N SER A 35 16.62 -1.52 12.88
CA SER A 35 17.12 -0.14 12.85
C SER A 35 17.83 0.20 11.55
N GLY A 36 18.43 -0.80 10.89
CA GLY A 36 19.34 -0.62 9.76
C GLY A 36 20.77 -0.21 10.15
N GLU A 37 21.03 -0.04 11.45
CA GLU A 37 22.33 0.36 11.99
C GLU A 37 22.81 -0.71 13.00
N PRO A 38 23.94 -1.39 12.74
CA PRO A 38 24.47 -2.41 13.64
C PRO A 38 24.96 -1.84 14.98
N ASP A 39 25.22 -0.53 15.10
CA ASP A 39 25.88 0.05 16.29
C ASP A 39 25.00 1.02 17.11
N ARG A 40 23.71 1.17 16.77
CA ARG A 40 22.83 2.05 17.54
C ARG A 40 22.35 1.33 18.80
N LYS A 41 22.73 1.86 19.98
CA LYS A 41 22.17 1.46 21.28
C LYS A 41 20.64 1.41 21.18
N GLY A 42 20.08 0.20 21.13
CA GLY A 42 18.65 -0.02 21.13
C GLY A 42 18.06 0.15 22.53
N LEU A 43 16.73 0.16 22.63
CA LEU A 43 15.99 0.09 23.90
C LEU A 43 16.19 -1.26 24.65
N GLY A 44 17.17 -2.06 24.24
CA GLY A 44 17.45 -3.41 24.70
C GLY A 44 18.84 -3.60 25.30
N GLU A 45 19.48 -2.55 25.85
CA GLU A 45 20.64 -2.76 26.73
C GLU A 45 20.18 -3.47 28.02
N HIS A 46 20.08 -4.79 27.97
CA HIS A 46 19.89 -5.64 29.14
C HIS A 46 21.19 -6.41 29.40
N LYS A 47 21.92 -5.98 30.45
CA LYS A 47 23.00 -6.72 31.14
C LYS A 47 23.80 -7.72 30.28
N GLY A 48 24.51 -7.24 29.26
CA GLY A 48 25.52 -8.06 28.57
C GLY A 48 25.03 -8.98 27.46
N VAL A 49 23.80 -8.80 26.95
CA VAL A 49 23.35 -9.43 25.69
C VAL A 49 23.19 -8.35 24.63
N LEU A 50 24.00 -8.42 23.56
CA LEU A 50 23.88 -7.57 22.37
C LEU A 50 22.59 -7.95 21.63
N TYR A 51 21.61 -7.07 21.62
CA TYR A 51 20.61 -6.99 20.54
C TYR A 51 20.76 -5.64 19.84
N GLU A 52 21.95 -5.42 19.27
CA GLU A 52 22.21 -4.19 18.53
C GLU A 52 21.35 -4.16 17.26
N GLY A 53 20.59 -3.10 17.09
CA GLY A 53 19.81 -2.84 15.89
C GLY A 53 18.40 -3.45 15.79
N MET A 54 17.85 -4.08 16.84
CA MET A 54 16.42 -4.40 16.91
C MET A 54 15.69 -3.44 17.86
N LEU A 55 14.61 -2.82 17.34
CA LEU A 55 13.80 -1.84 18.08
C LEU A 55 12.35 -2.29 18.12
N ASP A 56 11.60 -1.88 19.15
CA ASP A 56 10.16 -2.03 19.13
C ASP A 56 9.55 -1.20 17.98
N GLY A 57 8.82 -1.88 17.11
CA GLY A 57 8.26 -1.35 15.87
C GLY A 57 6.76 -1.14 15.90
N CYS A 58 6.05 -1.62 16.93
CA CYS A 58 4.61 -1.46 17.06
C CYS A 58 4.27 -0.22 17.93
N PRO A 59 3.74 0.88 17.36
CA PRO A 59 3.44 2.09 18.13
C PRO A 59 2.38 1.84 19.21
N ALA A 60 1.35 1.05 18.88
CA ALA A 60 0.30 0.70 19.83
C ALA A 60 0.86 -0.14 21.00
N GLY A 61 1.61 -1.18 20.69
CA GLY A 61 2.23 -2.02 21.71
C GLY A 61 3.14 -1.23 22.65
N HIS A 62 4.01 -0.40 22.08
CA HIS A 62 4.95 0.43 22.84
C HIS A 62 4.24 1.45 23.73
N HIS A 63 3.18 2.09 23.24
CA HIS A 63 2.47 3.12 24.00
C HIS A 63 1.63 2.54 25.14
N PHE A 64 0.93 1.42 24.91
CA PHE A 64 -0.02 0.86 25.88
C PHE A 64 0.55 -0.25 26.76
N GLY A 65 1.68 -0.86 26.38
CA GLY A 65 2.45 -1.81 27.22
C GLY A 65 1.85 -3.21 27.44
N TRP A 66 0.54 -3.40 27.24
CA TRP A 66 -0.14 -4.68 27.45
C TRP A 66 -0.19 -5.55 26.17
N GLU A 67 -0.15 -6.89 26.33
CA GLU A 67 0.08 -7.86 25.23
C GLU A 67 -0.91 -7.72 24.07
N GLY A 68 -2.18 -7.46 24.35
CA GLY A 68 -3.19 -7.31 23.29
C GLY A 68 -2.97 -6.11 22.37
N PHE A 69 -2.21 -5.10 22.79
CA PHE A 69 -1.84 -3.98 21.91
C PHE A 69 -0.68 -4.33 20.95
N TRP A 70 -0.05 -5.47 21.12
CA TRP A 70 0.90 -6.04 20.17
C TRP A 70 0.17 -6.96 19.20
N ASN A 71 0.73 -7.16 18.00
CA ASN A 71 0.06 -8.02 17.03
C ASN A 71 -0.05 -9.48 17.50
N ALA A 72 0.90 -9.98 18.29
CA ALA A 72 0.86 -11.33 18.84
C ALA A 72 -0.42 -11.58 19.65
N GLY A 73 -0.73 -10.70 20.61
CA GLY A 73 -1.98 -10.76 21.37
C GLY A 73 -3.24 -10.62 20.49
N ARG A 74 -3.21 -9.77 19.45
CA ARG A 74 -4.33 -9.66 18.49
C ARG A 74 -4.57 -10.94 17.69
N MET A 75 -3.53 -11.71 17.36
CA MET A 75 -3.72 -13.02 16.72
C MET A 75 -4.37 -14.02 17.67
N TRP A 76 -4.08 -13.98 18.97
CA TRP A 76 -4.80 -14.79 19.95
C TRP A 76 -6.25 -14.36 20.11
N MET A 77 -6.54 -13.05 20.11
CA MET A 77 -7.93 -12.56 20.07
C MET A 77 -8.67 -13.08 18.83
N ALA A 78 -8.01 -13.09 17.67
CA ALA A 78 -8.60 -13.64 16.46
C ALA A 78 -8.98 -15.12 16.59
N ARG A 79 -8.11 -15.93 17.21
CA ARG A 79 -8.39 -17.35 17.46
C ARG A 79 -9.51 -17.53 18.46
N ALA A 80 -9.45 -16.81 19.57
CA ALA A 80 -10.44 -16.91 20.63
C ALA A 80 -11.84 -16.50 20.13
N VAL A 81 -11.96 -15.54 19.21
CA VAL A 81 -13.22 -15.22 18.53
C VAL A 81 -13.70 -16.39 17.65
N LEU A 82 -12.81 -17.04 16.89
CA LEU A 82 -13.18 -18.20 16.05
C LEU A 82 -13.53 -19.45 16.88
N GLU A 83 -12.91 -19.61 18.04
CA GLU A 83 -13.10 -20.76 18.93
C GLU A 83 -14.30 -20.57 19.86
N GLY A 84 -14.85 -19.35 19.95
CA GLY A 84 -15.96 -19.01 20.84
C GLY A 84 -15.53 -18.68 22.28
N ASP A 85 -14.23 -18.60 22.54
CA ASP A 85 -13.65 -18.21 23.84
C ASP A 85 -13.83 -16.71 24.14
N LEU A 86 -13.90 -15.88 23.10
CA LEU A 86 -14.30 -14.47 23.20
C LEU A 86 -15.66 -14.28 22.54
N ASP A 87 -16.69 -14.19 23.36
CA ASP A 87 -18.07 -13.93 22.93
C ASP A 87 -18.24 -12.47 22.52
N LEU A 88 -18.58 -12.23 21.25
CA LEU A 88 -18.82 -10.90 20.72
C LEU A 88 -20.22 -10.37 21.05
N GLU A 89 -21.14 -11.19 21.53
CA GLU A 89 -22.45 -10.75 22.02
C GLU A 89 -22.34 -10.10 23.41
N ASP A 90 -21.30 -10.45 24.18
CA ASP A 90 -21.00 -9.81 25.47
C ASP A 90 -20.48 -8.37 25.26
N GLU A 91 -21.26 -7.39 25.75
CA GLU A 91 -20.97 -5.96 25.64
C GLU A 91 -19.59 -5.57 26.16
N LYS A 92 -19.20 -6.15 27.30
CA LYS A 92 -17.90 -5.85 27.90
C LYS A 92 -16.76 -6.37 27.02
N THR A 93 -16.87 -7.59 26.52
CA THR A 93 -15.87 -8.22 25.65
C THR A 93 -15.69 -7.46 24.35
N LYS A 94 -16.78 -7.18 23.61
CA LYS A 94 -16.66 -6.44 22.35
C LYS A 94 -16.12 -5.02 22.56
N GLN A 95 -16.48 -4.34 23.64
CA GLN A 95 -15.96 -3.00 23.95
C GLN A 95 -14.46 -3.02 24.29
N GLN A 96 -13.99 -3.99 25.09
CA GLN A 96 -12.57 -4.14 25.37
C GLN A 96 -11.77 -4.45 24.09
N MET A 97 -12.26 -5.38 23.27
CA MET A 97 -11.64 -5.69 21.99
C MET A 97 -11.58 -4.47 21.08
N TYR A 98 -12.63 -3.66 21.04
CA TYR A 98 -12.66 -2.40 20.29
C TYR A 98 -11.54 -1.45 20.72
N GLU A 99 -11.38 -1.23 22.03
CA GLU A 99 -10.33 -0.38 22.58
C GLU A 99 -8.92 -0.83 22.22
N ILE A 100 -8.70 -2.13 22.01
CA ILE A 100 -7.40 -2.70 21.67
C ILE A 100 -7.16 -2.67 20.15
N LEU A 101 -8.15 -3.13 19.38
CA LEU A 101 -8.03 -3.29 17.94
C LEU A 101 -7.97 -1.93 17.24
N PHE A 102 -8.71 -0.92 17.70
CA PHE A 102 -8.74 0.41 17.07
C PHE A 102 -7.52 1.29 17.40
N ARG A 103 -6.61 0.86 18.29
CA ARG A 103 -5.30 1.51 18.47
C ARG A 103 -4.26 1.05 17.46
N CYS A 104 -4.53 -0.04 16.74
CA CYS A 104 -3.65 -0.48 15.67
C CYS A 104 -3.72 0.51 14.48
N PRO A 105 -2.63 1.11 14.02
CA PRO A 105 -2.66 1.93 12.80
C PRO A 105 -2.82 1.09 11.52
N THR A 106 -2.87 -0.25 11.63
CA THR A 106 -2.86 -1.17 10.48
C THR A 106 -1.68 -0.94 9.53
N CYS A 107 -0.53 -0.51 10.06
CA CYS A 107 0.62 -0.04 9.27
C CYS A 107 1.44 -1.14 8.58
N GLY A 108 1.13 -2.42 8.80
CA GLY A 108 1.79 -3.55 8.17
C GLY A 108 3.18 -3.93 8.71
N ASN A 109 3.75 -3.25 9.73
CA ASN A 109 5.05 -3.66 10.29
C ASN A 109 5.02 -5.13 10.72
N CYS A 110 3.97 -5.54 11.45
CA CYS A 110 3.81 -6.91 11.91
C CYS A 110 3.71 -7.95 10.78
N SER A 111 3.22 -7.56 9.59
CA SER A 111 3.16 -8.45 8.42
C SER A 111 4.56 -8.61 7.80
N MET A 112 5.31 -7.52 7.70
CA MET A 112 6.66 -7.52 7.12
C MET A 112 7.65 -8.32 7.96
N GLN A 113 7.53 -8.29 9.28
CA GLN A 113 8.44 -8.96 10.22
C GLN A 113 8.01 -10.41 10.52
N CYS A 114 6.91 -10.88 9.93
CA CYS A 114 6.39 -12.21 10.21
C CYS A 114 7.01 -13.25 9.27
N GLU A 115 7.93 -14.05 9.80
CA GLU A 115 8.54 -15.17 9.05
C GLU A 115 7.55 -16.29 8.72
N ASN A 116 6.44 -16.40 9.47
CA ASN A 116 5.35 -17.32 9.15
C ASN A 116 4.39 -16.77 8.06
N ASN A 117 4.71 -15.60 7.49
CA ASN A 117 3.94 -14.89 6.47
C ASN A 117 2.44 -14.76 6.77
N LEU A 118 2.09 -14.35 8.00
CA LEU A 118 0.69 -14.12 8.36
C LEU A 118 0.19 -12.81 7.71
N PRO A 119 -1.03 -12.81 7.13
CA PRO A 119 -1.71 -11.60 6.65
C PRO A 119 -2.28 -10.81 7.84
N THR A 120 -1.40 -10.39 8.75
CA THR A 120 -1.78 -9.85 10.07
C THR A 120 -2.67 -8.62 9.97
N VAL A 121 -2.46 -7.75 8.98
CA VAL A 121 -3.35 -6.59 8.75
C VAL A 121 -4.75 -7.06 8.38
N ASP A 122 -4.88 -8.03 7.49
CA ASP A 122 -6.18 -8.56 7.03
C ASP A 122 -6.95 -9.20 8.19
N ILE A 123 -6.25 -9.97 9.02
CA ILE A 123 -6.83 -10.57 10.24
C ILE A 123 -7.34 -9.48 11.20
N ASN A 124 -6.56 -8.41 11.40
CA ASN A 124 -6.98 -7.29 12.25
C ASN A 124 -8.16 -6.51 11.66
N GLU A 125 -8.17 -6.28 10.34
CA GLU A 125 -9.28 -5.62 9.64
C GLU A 125 -10.55 -6.51 9.67
N ALA A 126 -10.41 -7.83 9.55
CA ALA A 126 -11.49 -8.81 9.72
C ALA A 126 -12.07 -8.78 11.14
N LEU A 127 -11.23 -8.76 12.17
CA LEU A 127 -11.70 -8.63 13.55
C LEU A 127 -12.47 -7.33 13.80
N ARG A 128 -12.01 -6.20 13.24
CA ARG A 128 -12.75 -4.94 13.32
C ARG A 128 -14.12 -5.04 12.64
N ALA A 129 -14.20 -5.76 11.52
CA ALA A 129 -15.47 -6.04 10.87
C ALA A 129 -16.37 -6.96 11.71
N CYS A 130 -15.82 -7.96 12.42
CA CYS A 130 -16.60 -8.77 13.36
C CYS A 130 -17.22 -7.90 14.47
N LEU A 131 -16.45 -6.95 15.02
CA LEU A 131 -16.97 -6.04 16.04
C LEU A 131 -18.07 -5.12 15.50
N TYR A 132 -17.91 -4.62 14.28
CA TYR A 132 -18.95 -3.84 13.60
C TYR A 132 -20.24 -4.67 13.41
N GLU A 133 -20.11 -5.92 12.98
CA GLU A 133 -21.24 -6.84 12.81
C GLU A 133 -21.94 -7.18 14.13
N ALA A 134 -21.17 -7.32 15.22
CA ALA A 134 -21.68 -7.51 16.58
C ALA A 134 -22.27 -6.23 17.21
N GLY A 135 -22.39 -5.15 16.44
CA GLY A 135 -23.06 -3.92 16.86
C GLY A 135 -22.28 -3.08 17.87
N VAL A 136 -20.93 -3.17 17.89
CA VAL A 136 -20.14 -2.29 18.75
C VAL A 136 -20.37 -0.82 18.43
N GLU A 137 -20.41 0.04 19.44
CA GLU A 137 -20.54 1.47 19.22
C GLU A 137 -19.25 2.06 18.61
N MET A 138 -19.33 2.39 17.32
CA MET A 138 -18.23 3.02 16.60
C MET A 138 -18.03 4.46 17.06
N LEU A 139 -16.76 4.90 17.15
CA LEU A 139 -16.42 6.30 17.44
C LEU A 139 -17.23 7.26 16.54
N PRO A 140 -17.74 8.39 17.07
CA PRO A 140 -18.59 9.31 16.32
C PRO A 140 -17.98 9.77 14.98
N LYS A 141 -16.66 9.91 14.92
CA LYS A 141 -15.94 10.25 13.68
C LYS A 141 -15.99 9.12 12.65
N HIS A 142 -15.88 7.85 13.04
CA HIS A 142 -15.93 6.72 12.13
C HIS A 142 -17.35 6.51 11.57
N SER A 143 -18.37 6.58 12.42
CA SER A 143 -19.77 6.46 12.01
C SER A 143 -20.23 7.67 11.19
N GLY A 144 -19.75 8.88 11.54
CA GLY A 144 -19.97 10.10 10.75
C GLY A 144 -19.39 10.01 9.34
N LEU A 145 -18.14 9.52 9.21
CA LEU A 145 -17.52 9.30 7.90
C LEU A 145 -18.30 8.31 7.04
N ARG A 146 -18.81 7.21 7.64
CA ARG A 146 -19.65 6.24 6.93
C ARG A 146 -20.91 6.91 6.36
N LYS A 147 -21.64 7.68 7.17
CA LYS A 147 -22.85 8.40 6.74
C LYS A 147 -22.56 9.37 5.58
N LEU A 148 -21.45 10.12 5.68
CA LEU A 148 -21.06 11.07 4.63
C LEU A 148 -20.68 10.37 3.32
N ILE A 149 -19.91 9.29 3.39
CA ILE A 149 -19.52 8.53 2.20
C ILE A 149 -20.76 7.89 1.55
N ASP A 150 -21.68 7.35 2.34
CA ASP A 150 -22.88 6.71 1.82
C ASP A 150 -23.86 7.70 1.15
N ALA A 151 -23.98 8.91 1.72
CA ALA A 151 -24.89 9.94 1.23
C ALA A 151 -24.30 10.86 0.16
N LYS A 152 -23.00 11.20 0.25
CA LYS A 152 -22.35 12.23 -0.58
C LYS A 152 -21.16 11.72 -1.38
N ASN A 153 -20.88 10.42 -1.34
CA ASN A 153 -19.73 9.80 -2.02
C ASN A 153 -18.36 10.36 -1.60
N ASN A 154 -18.28 11.12 -0.49
CA ASN A 154 -17.04 11.72 0.01
C ASN A 154 -17.08 11.93 1.54
N PRO A 155 -15.92 11.93 2.23
CA PRO A 155 -15.85 12.05 3.69
C PRO A 155 -15.92 13.50 4.21
N TYR A 156 -16.09 14.50 3.35
CA TYR A 156 -15.89 15.92 3.67
C TYR A 156 -17.17 16.76 3.68
N ASN A 157 -18.32 16.12 3.47
CA ASN A 157 -19.63 16.77 3.38
C ASN A 157 -19.78 17.76 2.19
N GLU A 158 -18.90 17.65 1.19
CA GLU A 158 -18.93 18.49 -0.01
C GLU A 158 -19.94 17.95 -1.03
N GLU A 159 -20.43 18.81 -1.92
CA GLU A 159 -21.29 18.38 -3.02
C GLU A 159 -20.49 17.64 -4.10
N HIS A 160 -21.00 16.49 -4.53
CA HIS A 160 -20.27 15.61 -5.45
C HIS A 160 -19.98 16.28 -6.79
N SER A 161 -20.89 17.11 -7.28
CA SER A 161 -20.75 17.85 -8.54
C SER A 161 -19.55 18.81 -8.56
N GLN A 162 -19.05 19.24 -7.41
CA GLN A 162 -17.94 20.19 -7.30
C GLN A 162 -16.56 19.51 -7.37
N ARG A 163 -16.51 18.18 -7.45
CA ARG A 163 -15.25 17.42 -7.35
C ARG A 163 -14.23 17.73 -8.44
N THR A 164 -14.68 18.17 -9.62
CA THR A 164 -13.83 18.51 -10.78
C THR A 164 -13.72 20.01 -11.02
N ASP A 165 -14.26 20.86 -10.13
CA ASP A 165 -14.23 22.32 -10.29
C ASP A 165 -12.81 22.87 -10.42
N TRP A 166 -11.87 22.26 -9.69
CA TRP A 166 -10.46 22.64 -9.67
C TRP A 166 -9.70 22.30 -10.96
N VAL A 167 -10.21 21.39 -11.80
CA VAL A 167 -9.51 20.92 -13.00
C VAL A 167 -9.39 22.08 -13.99
N PRO A 168 -8.17 22.55 -14.34
CA PRO A 168 -8.01 23.74 -15.19
C PRO A 168 -8.49 23.53 -16.63
N ASP A 169 -8.14 22.39 -17.22
CA ASP A 169 -8.56 22.01 -18.56
C ASP A 169 -9.76 21.07 -18.49
N LYS A 170 -10.95 21.58 -18.82
CA LYS A 170 -12.18 20.77 -18.76
C LYS A 170 -12.24 19.69 -19.86
N ALA A 171 -11.38 19.76 -20.89
CA ALA A 171 -11.36 18.76 -21.95
C ALA A 171 -10.87 17.38 -21.48
N VAL A 172 -10.14 17.31 -20.35
CA VAL A 172 -9.70 16.03 -19.77
C VAL A 172 -10.76 15.40 -18.85
N ILE A 173 -11.94 16.02 -18.71
CA ILE A 173 -13.03 15.48 -17.89
C ILE A 173 -13.92 14.61 -18.76
N ASP A 174 -14.16 13.37 -18.32
CA ASP A 174 -15.00 12.38 -18.98
C ASP A 174 -14.69 12.19 -20.50
N ASP A 175 -13.43 12.41 -20.91
CA ASP A 175 -13.00 12.18 -22.30
C ASP A 175 -13.24 10.72 -22.70
N PRO A 176 -14.13 10.44 -23.69
CA PRO A 176 -14.50 9.09 -24.10
C PRO A 176 -13.39 8.36 -24.87
N ASP A 177 -12.40 9.08 -25.41
CA ASP A 177 -11.29 8.50 -26.15
C ASP A 177 -10.13 8.08 -25.24
N ALA A 178 -10.15 8.49 -23.97
CA ALA A 178 -9.09 8.20 -23.03
C ALA A 178 -9.00 6.71 -22.70
N LYS A 179 -7.78 6.16 -22.75
CA LYS A 179 -7.46 4.79 -22.32
C LYS A 179 -6.92 4.72 -20.89
N ILE A 180 -6.54 5.87 -20.35
CA ILE A 180 -6.01 6.03 -19.00
C ILE A 180 -7.00 6.88 -18.20
N ALA A 181 -7.27 6.52 -16.96
CA ALA A 181 -7.98 7.38 -16.03
C ALA A 181 -7.05 7.82 -14.89
N TYR A 182 -7.18 9.06 -14.43
CA TYR A 182 -6.57 9.52 -13.19
C TYR A 182 -7.63 9.52 -12.08
N TYR A 183 -7.49 8.58 -11.13
CA TYR A 183 -8.29 8.58 -9.91
C TYR A 183 -7.75 9.64 -8.96
N VAL A 184 -8.51 10.71 -8.76
CA VAL A 184 -8.07 11.88 -8.00
C VAL A 184 -8.22 11.62 -6.49
N GLY A 185 -9.34 11.02 -6.09
CA GLY A 185 -9.72 10.79 -4.71
C GLY A 185 -10.22 12.04 -4.01
N CYS A 186 -10.83 11.85 -2.84
CA CYS A 186 -11.49 12.95 -2.13
C CYS A 186 -10.51 14.01 -1.62
N THR A 187 -9.39 13.59 -1.00
CA THR A 187 -8.48 14.55 -0.36
C THR A 187 -7.82 15.47 -1.38
N ALA A 188 -7.37 14.94 -2.51
CA ALA A 188 -6.76 15.76 -3.56
C ALA A 188 -7.82 16.64 -4.26
N SER A 189 -9.05 16.16 -4.45
CA SER A 189 -10.13 16.95 -5.06
C SER A 189 -10.60 18.12 -4.17
N TYR A 190 -10.72 17.90 -2.85
CA TYR A 190 -11.41 18.85 -1.96
C TYR A 190 -10.51 19.59 -0.96
N ARG A 191 -9.30 19.10 -0.66
CA ARG A 191 -8.45 19.65 0.42
C ARG A 191 -7.01 19.94 -0.02
N MET A 192 -6.39 19.06 -0.79
CA MET A 192 -5.01 19.16 -1.27
C MET A 192 -4.95 19.31 -2.79
N LYS A 193 -5.56 20.37 -3.30
CA LYS A 193 -5.69 20.62 -4.75
C LYS A 193 -4.34 20.76 -5.45
N ASP A 194 -3.30 21.22 -4.76
CA ASP A 194 -1.96 21.36 -5.33
C ASP A 194 -1.38 20.02 -5.82
N MET A 195 -1.65 18.92 -5.11
CA MET A 195 -1.24 17.58 -5.53
C MET A 195 -1.96 17.15 -6.82
N ALA A 196 -3.25 17.43 -6.90
CA ALA A 196 -4.08 17.11 -8.06
C ALA A 196 -3.66 17.96 -9.27
N ASN A 197 -3.45 19.26 -9.07
CA ASN A 197 -2.95 20.22 -10.05
C ASN A 197 -1.58 19.81 -10.60
N ALA A 198 -0.63 19.47 -9.72
CA ALA A 198 0.71 19.04 -10.13
C ALA A 198 0.66 17.73 -10.94
N THR A 199 -0.22 16.80 -10.56
CA THR A 199 -0.42 15.55 -11.31
C THR A 199 -1.03 15.81 -12.69
N VAL A 200 -2.06 16.65 -12.78
CA VAL A 200 -2.67 17.06 -14.07
C VAL A 200 -1.67 17.80 -14.95
N GLU A 201 -0.90 18.73 -14.41
CA GLU A 201 0.14 19.45 -15.17
C GLU A 201 1.18 18.48 -15.74
N LEU A 202 1.59 17.49 -14.95
CA LEU A 202 2.51 16.45 -15.39
C LEU A 202 1.91 15.60 -16.52
N LEU A 203 0.71 15.04 -16.32
CA LEU A 203 0.06 14.19 -17.32
C LEU A 203 -0.21 14.97 -18.62
N ASN A 204 -0.66 16.23 -18.55
CA ASN A 204 -0.84 17.09 -19.71
C ASN A 204 0.47 17.29 -20.49
N LYS A 205 1.60 17.48 -19.80
CA LYS A 205 2.92 17.55 -20.46
C LYS A 205 3.27 16.23 -21.14
N LEU A 206 3.02 15.08 -20.51
CA LEU A 206 3.33 13.79 -21.11
C LEU A 206 2.48 13.50 -22.36
N VAL A 207 1.17 13.82 -22.32
CA VAL A 207 0.28 13.72 -23.48
C VAL A 207 0.72 14.66 -24.60
N LYS A 208 0.99 15.93 -24.28
CA LYS A 208 1.43 16.93 -25.27
C LYS A 208 2.72 16.54 -25.98
N ASN A 209 3.63 15.85 -25.29
CA ASN A 209 4.88 15.35 -25.87
C ASN A 209 4.75 13.97 -26.53
N GLY A 210 3.55 13.39 -26.62
CA GLY A 210 3.31 12.08 -27.24
C GLY A 210 3.94 10.92 -26.47
N ILE A 211 4.27 11.10 -25.19
CA ILE A 211 4.89 10.07 -24.36
C ILE A 211 3.85 9.04 -23.92
N ILE A 212 2.65 9.52 -23.59
CA ILE A 212 1.52 8.69 -23.13
C ILE A 212 0.26 9.03 -23.95
N PRO A 213 -0.71 8.12 -24.08
CA PRO A 213 -2.01 8.43 -24.67
C PRO A 213 -2.83 9.38 -23.79
N LYS A 214 -3.93 9.91 -24.34
CA LYS A 214 -4.90 10.72 -23.59
C LYS A 214 -5.32 10.03 -22.29
N TYR A 215 -5.54 10.85 -21.26
CA TYR A 215 -6.11 10.43 -19.99
C TYR A 215 -7.39 11.20 -19.67
N THR A 216 -8.19 10.70 -18.73
CA THR A 216 -9.42 11.35 -18.28
C THR A 216 -9.54 11.42 -16.75
N ILE A 217 -10.35 12.35 -16.26
CA ILE A 217 -10.83 12.45 -14.87
C ILE A 217 -12.35 12.29 -14.90
N LEU A 218 -12.89 11.39 -14.07
CA LEU A 218 -14.33 11.10 -14.09
C LEU A 218 -15.13 12.01 -13.18
N THR A 219 -16.29 12.50 -13.60
CA THR A 219 -17.23 13.20 -12.70
C THR A 219 -17.96 12.27 -11.73
N ASP A 220 -18.09 10.98 -12.06
CA ASP A 220 -18.79 9.98 -11.23
C ASP A 220 -17.87 9.24 -10.24
N GLU A 221 -16.60 9.64 -10.11
CA GLU A 221 -15.66 8.99 -9.18
C GLU A 221 -16.08 9.19 -7.71
N VAL A 222 -16.32 8.08 -7.01
CA VAL A 222 -16.66 8.08 -5.58
C VAL A 222 -15.46 7.78 -4.67
N CYS A 223 -15.61 8.06 -3.37
CA CYS A 223 -14.58 7.76 -2.37
C CYS A 223 -14.04 6.33 -2.48
N CYS A 224 -12.73 6.16 -2.34
CA CYS A 224 -12.09 4.86 -2.44
C CYS A 224 -12.53 3.89 -1.33
N GLY A 225 -13.04 4.40 -0.21
CA GLY A 225 -13.49 3.60 0.93
C GLY A 225 -12.38 3.21 1.89
N SER A 226 -11.13 3.65 1.69
CA SER A 226 -9.96 3.22 2.48
C SER A 226 -10.17 3.22 4.00
N VAL A 227 -10.75 4.29 4.55
CA VAL A 227 -11.02 4.40 6.00
C VAL A 227 -12.14 3.47 6.45
N ILE A 228 -13.16 3.28 5.61
CA ILE A 228 -14.33 2.45 5.91
C ILE A 228 -13.93 0.96 5.95
N PHE A 229 -13.08 0.50 5.02
CA PHE A 229 -12.47 -0.84 5.11
C PHE A 229 -11.72 -1.04 6.43
N ARG A 230 -10.83 -0.11 6.78
CA ARG A 230 -9.99 -0.20 7.98
C ARG A 230 -10.79 -0.16 9.28
N THR A 231 -11.98 0.41 9.26
CA THR A 231 -12.85 0.51 10.44
C THR A 231 -13.87 -0.63 10.51
N GLY A 232 -13.79 -1.61 9.59
CA GLY A 232 -14.65 -2.79 9.62
C GLY A 232 -16.07 -2.58 9.08
N GLN A 233 -16.39 -1.37 8.62
CA GLN A 233 -17.71 -0.97 8.11
C GLN A 233 -17.92 -1.49 6.67
N TRP A 234 -17.85 -2.80 6.50
CA TRP A 234 -17.66 -3.49 5.22
C TRP A 234 -18.79 -3.26 4.20
N ASP A 235 -19.99 -2.97 4.67
CA ASP A 235 -21.19 -2.81 3.85
C ASP A 235 -21.09 -1.61 2.90
N VAL A 236 -20.79 -0.44 3.44
CA VAL A 236 -20.53 0.77 2.66
C VAL A 236 -19.23 0.63 1.87
N ALA A 237 -18.24 -0.04 2.43
CA ALA A 237 -16.96 -0.27 1.75
C ALA A 237 -17.13 -1.09 0.46
N LYS A 238 -17.95 -2.15 0.51
CA LYS A 238 -18.31 -2.97 -0.66
C LYS A 238 -19.08 -2.16 -1.71
N LYS A 239 -20.06 -1.35 -1.29
CA LYS A 239 -20.81 -0.47 -2.20
C LYS A 239 -19.88 0.44 -3.00
N VAL A 240 -18.97 1.16 -2.32
CA VAL A 240 -18.06 2.09 -3.02
C VAL A 240 -17.00 1.39 -3.86
N ALA A 241 -16.56 0.19 -3.45
CA ALA A 241 -15.67 -0.62 -4.28
C ALA A 241 -16.33 -0.99 -5.61
N ASN A 242 -17.56 -1.52 -5.55
CA ASN A 242 -18.30 -1.93 -6.74
C ASN A 242 -18.59 -0.74 -7.68
N GLU A 243 -18.97 0.42 -7.15
CA GLU A 243 -19.21 1.61 -7.99
C GLU A 243 -17.93 2.07 -8.68
N ASN A 244 -16.81 2.11 -7.96
CA ASN A 244 -15.53 2.46 -8.58
C ASN A 244 -15.08 1.40 -9.61
N ILE A 245 -15.21 0.09 -9.33
CA ILE A 245 -14.88 -0.96 -10.30
C ILE A 245 -15.69 -0.75 -11.58
N LYS A 246 -17.01 -0.55 -11.46
CA LYS A 246 -17.89 -0.25 -12.60
C LYS A 246 -17.46 1.01 -13.37
N ASN A 247 -17.07 2.06 -12.67
CA ASN A 247 -16.69 3.33 -13.29
C ASN A 247 -15.33 3.24 -14.02
N PHE A 248 -14.41 2.42 -13.53
CA PHE A 248 -13.02 2.40 -13.99
C PHE A 248 -12.64 1.17 -14.83
N ASP A 249 -13.40 0.07 -14.83
CA ASP A 249 -13.12 -1.15 -15.62
C ASP A 249 -13.16 -0.97 -17.15
N LYS A 250 -13.62 0.19 -17.62
CA LYS A 250 -13.58 0.56 -19.04
C LYS A 250 -12.22 1.10 -19.50
N PHE A 251 -11.28 1.34 -18.59
CA PHE A 251 -9.93 1.85 -18.89
C PHE A 251 -8.87 0.76 -18.80
N ASP A 252 -7.77 0.95 -19.54
CA ASP A 252 -6.65 0.01 -19.50
C ASP A 252 -5.81 0.21 -18.22
N LYS A 253 -5.63 1.48 -17.83
CA LYS A 253 -4.83 1.89 -16.66
C LYS A 253 -5.56 2.94 -15.85
N VAL A 254 -5.47 2.82 -14.53
CA VAL A 254 -5.93 3.83 -13.58
C VAL A 254 -4.75 4.30 -12.75
N LEU A 255 -4.47 5.59 -12.83
CA LEU A 255 -3.36 6.25 -12.15
C LEU A 255 -3.82 6.85 -10.83
N PHE A 256 -2.96 6.77 -9.81
CA PHE A 256 -3.23 7.28 -8.46
C PHE A 256 -2.08 8.17 -7.99
N SER A 257 -2.39 9.32 -7.41
CA SER A 257 -1.40 10.15 -6.69
C SER A 257 -1.43 9.92 -5.17
N CYS A 258 -2.46 9.21 -4.68
CA CYS A 258 -2.63 8.89 -3.27
C CYS A 258 -2.30 7.41 -3.01
N ALA A 259 -1.28 7.16 -2.19
CA ALA A 259 -0.87 5.83 -1.72
C ALA A 259 -2.04 5.03 -1.10
N GLY A 260 -2.87 5.69 -0.29
CA GLY A 260 -4.02 5.05 0.36
C GLY A 260 -5.06 4.59 -0.66
N CYS A 261 -5.36 5.41 -1.68
CA CYS A 261 -6.31 5.05 -2.73
C CYS A 261 -5.75 3.91 -3.60
N HIS A 262 -4.48 4.01 -4.02
CA HIS A 262 -3.81 2.96 -4.81
C HIS A 262 -3.82 1.60 -4.09
N ARG A 263 -3.42 1.56 -2.80
CA ARG A 263 -3.51 0.34 -1.97
C ARG A 263 -4.93 -0.19 -1.92
N THR A 264 -5.92 0.68 -1.78
CA THR A 264 -7.32 0.27 -1.64
C THR A 264 -7.81 -0.43 -2.91
N PHE A 265 -7.51 0.13 -4.07
CA PHE A 265 -7.86 -0.45 -5.36
C PHE A 265 -7.09 -1.73 -5.66
N LYS A 266 -5.78 -1.77 -5.37
CA LYS A 266 -4.92 -2.92 -5.68
C LYS A 266 -5.13 -4.09 -4.71
N ILE A 267 -5.31 -3.83 -3.42
CA ILE A 267 -5.31 -4.86 -2.36
C ILE A 267 -6.70 -5.13 -1.80
N ASP A 268 -7.51 -4.10 -1.55
CA ASP A 268 -8.80 -4.28 -0.85
C ASP A 268 -9.92 -4.62 -1.82
N TYR A 269 -10.02 -3.96 -2.98
CA TYR A 269 -11.10 -4.22 -3.94
C TYR A 269 -11.17 -5.69 -4.38
N PRO A 270 -10.06 -6.40 -4.68
CA PRO A 270 -10.12 -7.84 -4.97
C PRO A 270 -10.67 -8.70 -3.83
N LYS A 271 -10.64 -8.22 -2.58
CA LYS A 271 -11.12 -8.94 -1.39
C LYS A 271 -12.59 -8.68 -1.09
N PHE A 272 -13.08 -7.47 -1.37
CA PHE A 272 -14.38 -6.99 -0.93
C PHE A 272 -15.37 -6.67 -2.06
N GLY A 273 -14.87 -6.31 -3.24
CA GLY A 273 -15.69 -6.07 -4.42
C GLY A 273 -16.31 -7.36 -4.93
N ASP A 274 -17.43 -7.23 -5.64
CA ASP A 274 -18.08 -8.37 -6.30
C ASP A 274 -17.23 -8.92 -7.43
N GLU A 275 -16.50 -8.08 -8.15
CA GLU A 275 -15.52 -8.48 -9.17
C GLU A 275 -14.16 -7.83 -8.87
N PRO A 276 -13.03 -8.50 -9.15
CA PRO A 276 -11.74 -7.84 -9.08
C PRO A 276 -11.63 -6.77 -10.17
N PRO A 277 -10.92 -5.65 -9.92
CA PRO A 277 -10.60 -4.67 -10.95
C PRO A 277 -9.92 -5.31 -12.16
N LYS A 278 -10.35 -4.94 -13.37
CA LYS A 278 -9.76 -5.44 -14.64
C LYS A 278 -8.66 -4.53 -15.19
N PHE A 279 -8.67 -3.26 -14.78
CA PHE A 279 -7.64 -2.28 -15.15
C PHE A 279 -6.35 -2.50 -14.36
N GLN A 280 -5.24 -2.03 -14.93
CA GLN A 280 -3.97 -1.95 -14.20
C GLN A 280 -3.97 -0.73 -13.27
N SER A 281 -3.91 -0.96 -11.95
CA SER A 281 -3.82 0.12 -10.96
C SER A 281 -2.36 0.52 -10.70
N LEU A 282 -2.01 1.76 -11.02
CA LEU A 282 -0.63 2.25 -10.95
C LEU A 282 -0.53 3.50 -10.09
N HIS A 283 0.44 3.54 -9.18
CA HIS A 283 0.80 4.83 -8.59
C HIS A 283 1.48 5.70 -9.66
N VAL A 284 1.30 7.02 -9.65
CA VAL A 284 1.95 7.91 -10.64
C VAL A 284 3.47 7.73 -10.66
N VAL A 285 4.09 7.50 -9.50
CA VAL A 285 5.53 7.22 -9.40
C VAL A 285 5.91 5.93 -10.12
N GLU A 286 5.09 4.88 -10.00
CA GLU A 286 5.28 3.61 -10.71
C GLU A 286 5.17 3.81 -12.22
N PHE A 287 4.11 4.48 -12.64
CA PHE A 287 3.90 4.80 -14.04
C PHE A 287 5.06 5.62 -14.63
N LEU A 288 5.59 6.61 -13.91
CA LEU A 288 6.74 7.41 -14.37
C LEU A 288 8.03 6.62 -14.42
N ALA A 289 8.23 5.71 -13.47
CA ALA A 289 9.45 4.92 -13.39
C ALA A 289 9.67 4.09 -14.66
N ASP A 290 8.60 3.56 -15.25
CA ASP A 290 8.67 2.80 -16.50
C ASP A 290 9.19 3.64 -17.69
N TYR A 291 9.07 4.97 -17.65
CA TYR A 291 9.55 5.89 -18.71
C TYR A 291 10.84 6.64 -18.37
N MET A 292 11.25 6.59 -17.10
CA MET A 292 12.43 7.27 -16.61
C MET A 292 13.57 6.29 -16.39
N THR A 293 13.31 5.02 -16.13
CA THR A 293 14.30 4.25 -15.37
C THR A 293 14.75 3.00 -16.07
N VAL A 294 16.03 2.69 -15.86
CA VAL A 294 16.73 1.67 -16.63
C VAL A 294 16.73 0.37 -15.85
N HIS A 295 16.07 -0.66 -16.40
CA HIS A 295 16.08 -2.01 -15.82
C HIS A 295 17.13 -2.90 -16.49
N CYS A 296 17.86 -3.67 -15.69
CA CYS A 296 18.79 -4.66 -16.20
C CYS A 296 18.11 -5.95 -16.67
N PRO A 297 18.09 -6.34 -17.96
CA PRO A 297 17.45 -7.59 -18.39
C PRO A 297 18.14 -8.84 -17.86
N ALA A 298 19.36 -8.73 -17.30
CA ALA A 298 20.08 -9.86 -16.72
C ALA A 298 19.76 -10.12 -15.24
N CYS A 299 19.43 -9.08 -14.47
CA CYS A 299 19.20 -9.23 -13.03
C CYS A 299 18.01 -8.42 -12.49
N GLY A 300 17.26 -7.74 -13.36
CA GLY A 300 16.14 -6.86 -13.02
C GLY A 300 16.52 -5.57 -12.30
N LYS A 301 17.80 -5.35 -11.96
CA LYS A 301 18.24 -4.21 -11.14
C LYS A 301 18.04 -2.88 -11.86
N TYR A 302 17.61 -1.91 -11.07
CA TYR A 302 17.37 -0.53 -11.44
C TYR A 302 18.68 0.26 -11.53
N ASN A 303 18.76 1.18 -12.50
CA ASN A 303 19.81 2.17 -12.64
C ASN A 303 19.20 3.57 -12.85
N ASP A 304 19.84 4.59 -12.28
CA ASP A 304 19.44 6.00 -12.42
C ASP A 304 19.36 6.41 -13.90
N LEU A 305 18.58 7.45 -14.21
CA LEU A 305 18.33 8.03 -15.55
C LEU A 305 19.59 8.32 -16.40
N GLY A 306 20.78 8.35 -15.79
CA GLY A 306 22.06 8.57 -16.46
C GLY A 306 23.13 7.52 -16.17
N SER A 307 22.80 6.41 -15.49
CA SER A 307 23.79 5.38 -15.17
C SER A 307 24.02 4.47 -16.37
N GLU A 308 25.15 4.66 -17.06
CA GLU A 308 25.60 3.75 -18.12
C GLU A 308 26.16 2.43 -17.57
N HIS A 309 26.34 2.28 -16.25
CA HIS A 309 27.11 1.19 -15.65
C HIS A 309 26.39 0.51 -14.47
N CYS A 310 26.65 -0.79 -14.26
CA CYS A 310 26.13 -1.53 -13.11
C CYS A 310 27.12 -1.48 -11.94
N GLY A 311 26.65 -1.09 -10.75
CA GLY A 311 27.45 -1.09 -9.50
C GLY A 311 27.39 -2.40 -8.70
N ASN A 312 26.87 -3.49 -9.29
CA ASN A 312 26.74 -4.77 -8.60
C ASN A 312 27.94 -5.68 -8.87
N ASP A 313 28.89 -5.73 -7.92
CA ASP A 313 30.09 -6.56 -8.00
C ASP A 313 29.79 -8.07 -8.10
N PHE A 314 28.58 -8.49 -7.73
CA PHE A 314 28.13 -9.89 -7.81
C PHE A 314 27.34 -10.20 -9.10
N CYS A 315 27.32 -9.30 -10.09
CA CYS A 315 26.60 -9.56 -11.34
C CYS A 315 27.43 -10.46 -12.28
N PRO A 316 26.95 -11.67 -12.63
CA PRO A 316 27.71 -12.55 -13.52
C PRO A 316 27.84 -12.01 -14.95
N LYS A 317 26.95 -11.10 -15.40
CA LYS A 317 27.00 -10.46 -16.72
C LYS A 317 27.86 -9.18 -16.75
N TYR A 318 28.05 -8.53 -15.60
CA TYR A 318 28.69 -7.21 -15.49
C TYR A 318 29.68 -7.16 -14.32
N SER A 319 30.43 -8.25 -14.10
CA SER A 319 31.34 -8.42 -12.97
C SER A 319 32.53 -7.46 -12.99
N LYS A 320 32.74 -6.75 -14.11
CA LYS A 320 33.69 -5.65 -14.19
C LYS A 320 32.97 -4.32 -13.96
N LYS A 321 33.32 -3.68 -12.85
CA LYS A 321 32.92 -2.31 -12.51
C LYS A 321 33.14 -1.38 -13.71
N GLY A 322 32.07 -0.77 -14.22
CA GLY A 322 32.13 0.13 -15.38
C GLY A 322 31.80 -0.50 -16.74
N GLU A 323 31.29 -1.73 -16.80
CA GLU A 323 30.73 -2.26 -18.06
C GLU A 323 29.41 -1.58 -18.41
N LYS A 324 29.22 -1.30 -19.72
CA LYS A 324 28.04 -0.60 -20.21
C LYS A 324 26.81 -1.48 -20.16
N PHE A 325 25.77 -0.93 -19.57
CA PHE A 325 24.45 -1.50 -19.56
C PHE A 325 23.71 -1.11 -20.87
N THR A 326 23.10 -2.06 -21.58
CA THR A 326 22.25 -1.76 -22.75
C THR A 326 20.78 -1.91 -22.35
N PRO A 327 20.03 -0.83 -22.15
CA PRO A 327 18.65 -0.91 -21.71
C PRO A 327 17.69 -1.42 -22.77
N GLU A 328 16.85 -2.37 -22.39
CA GLU A 328 15.54 -2.54 -23.01
C GLU A 328 14.56 -1.62 -22.24
N LEU A 329 14.56 -0.34 -22.61
CA LEU A 329 13.64 0.67 -22.06
C LEU A 329 12.35 0.71 -22.87
N HIS A 330 11.27 1.19 -22.26
CA HIS A 330 10.23 1.91 -23.00
C HIS A 330 10.70 3.32 -23.40
N GLU A 331 11.86 3.41 -24.05
CA GLU A 331 12.61 4.63 -24.41
C GLU A 331 12.85 5.61 -23.22
N ASN A 332 14.00 6.29 -23.14
CA ASN A 332 14.26 7.36 -22.16
C ASN A 332 13.42 8.62 -22.46
N LYS A 333 12.09 8.50 -22.48
CA LYS A 333 11.16 9.52 -22.98
C LYS A 333 11.05 10.71 -22.03
N ILE A 334 11.31 10.52 -20.74
CA ILE A 334 11.19 11.58 -19.73
C ILE A 334 12.57 11.96 -19.21
N LYS A 335 12.95 13.23 -19.42
CA LYS A 335 14.15 13.85 -18.83
C LYS A 335 13.79 15.10 -18.05
N ILE A 336 14.19 15.15 -16.78
CA ILE A 336 13.98 16.32 -15.92
C ILE A 336 15.14 17.29 -16.15
N THR A 337 14.86 18.43 -16.78
CA THR A 337 15.88 19.43 -17.15
C THR A 337 15.93 20.61 -16.18
N LYS A 338 14.82 20.91 -15.50
CA LYS A 338 14.74 22.05 -14.57
C LYS A 338 15.45 21.69 -13.27
N LYS A 339 16.39 22.54 -12.86
CA LYS A 339 17.10 22.42 -11.59
C LYS A 339 16.19 22.75 -10.41
N TRP A 340 16.28 21.95 -9.35
CA TRP A 340 15.72 22.22 -8.04
C TRP A 340 16.67 23.09 -7.22
N ASP A 341 16.13 24.16 -6.63
CA ASP A 341 16.87 25.20 -5.92
C ASP A 341 16.27 25.56 -4.56
N LYS A 342 15.23 24.84 -4.11
CA LYS A 342 14.51 25.12 -2.85
C LYS A 342 15.11 24.43 -1.61
N GLY A 343 16.33 23.93 -1.71
CA GLY A 343 17.03 23.25 -0.61
C GLY A 343 16.79 21.73 -0.53
N PRO A 344 17.27 21.07 0.52
CA PRO A 344 17.20 19.62 0.65
C PRO A 344 15.77 19.12 0.87
N VAL A 345 15.48 17.92 0.38
CA VAL A 345 14.19 17.23 0.56
C VAL A 345 14.42 16.01 1.44
N THR A 346 13.68 15.92 2.55
CA THR A 346 13.70 14.74 3.41
C THR A 346 12.60 13.75 2.98
N TRP A 347 12.99 12.50 2.70
CA TRP A 347 12.08 11.43 2.29
C TRP A 347 11.74 10.48 3.42
N HIS A 348 10.46 10.08 3.44
CA HIS A 348 9.93 9.04 4.30
C HIS A 348 9.05 8.10 3.48
N ASP A 349 9.21 6.79 3.70
CA ASP A 349 8.47 5.75 3.01
C ASP A 349 7.06 5.57 3.58
N PRO A 350 5.99 5.92 2.82
CA PRO A 350 4.62 5.76 3.28
C PRO A 350 4.28 4.28 3.46
N CYS A 351 3.64 3.92 4.57
CA CYS A 351 3.31 2.53 4.87
C CYS A 351 2.46 1.87 3.77
N HIS A 352 1.45 2.57 3.23
CA HIS A 352 0.58 2.06 2.16
C HIS A 352 1.28 1.86 0.83
N THR A 353 2.27 2.71 0.50
CA THR A 353 3.06 2.50 -0.72
C THR A 353 4.09 1.43 -0.47
N ILE A 354 4.81 1.42 0.65
CA ILE A 354 5.90 0.48 0.86
C ILE A 354 5.42 -0.79 1.53
N ARG A 355 5.16 -0.81 2.83
CA ARG A 355 4.89 -2.07 3.56
C ARG A 355 3.73 -2.89 3.00
N HIS A 356 2.60 -2.25 2.67
CA HIS A 356 1.44 -2.98 2.15
C HIS A 356 1.67 -3.52 0.73
N MET A 357 2.25 -2.72 -0.18
CA MET A 357 2.53 -3.17 -1.54
C MET A 357 3.67 -4.19 -1.55
N CYS A 358 4.74 -3.96 -0.78
CA CYS A 358 5.83 -4.91 -0.61
C CYS A 358 5.33 -6.26 -0.10
N HIS A 359 4.39 -6.27 0.85
CA HIS A 359 3.73 -7.50 1.28
C HIS A 359 2.93 -8.15 0.14
N SER A 360 2.14 -7.36 -0.59
CA SER A 360 1.37 -7.85 -1.75
C SER A 360 2.27 -8.45 -2.84
N LEU A 361 3.36 -7.78 -3.20
CA LEU A 361 4.36 -8.24 -4.17
C LEU A 361 5.03 -9.53 -3.71
N LYS A 362 5.27 -9.65 -2.39
CA LYS A 362 5.79 -10.88 -1.80
C LYS A 362 4.80 -12.02 -1.96
N ASP A 363 3.53 -11.80 -1.66
CA ASP A 363 2.49 -12.83 -1.78
C ASP A 363 2.25 -13.22 -3.25
N GLU A 364 2.19 -12.25 -4.18
CA GLU A 364 2.11 -12.50 -5.63
C GLU A 364 3.28 -13.36 -6.13
N ALA A 365 4.51 -13.09 -5.66
CA ALA A 365 5.68 -13.89 -6.01
C ALA A 365 5.62 -15.32 -5.45
N TYR A 366 5.04 -15.52 -4.26
CA TYR A 366 4.80 -16.86 -3.73
C TYR A 366 3.75 -17.61 -4.57
N ASP A 367 2.61 -16.99 -4.87
CA ASP A 367 1.51 -17.60 -5.64
C ASP A 367 1.94 -18.02 -7.05
N GLN A 368 2.83 -17.25 -7.69
CA GLN A 368 3.38 -17.60 -9.02
C GLN A 368 4.30 -18.84 -9.00
N THR A 369 4.85 -19.20 -7.84
CA THR A 369 5.83 -20.29 -7.72
C THR A 369 5.25 -21.60 -7.20
N THR A 370 4.06 -21.57 -6.61
CA THR A 370 3.36 -22.75 -6.10
C THR A 370 2.60 -23.53 -7.19
N GLY A 371 2.81 -23.19 -8.47
CA GLY A 371 2.39 -24.00 -9.62
C GLY A 371 3.10 -25.37 -9.67
N GLU A 372 2.36 -26.38 -10.12
CA GLU A 372 2.66 -27.82 -10.08
C GLU A 372 4.16 -28.19 -10.12
N GLY A 373 4.69 -28.61 -8.96
CA GLY A 373 5.94 -29.37 -8.85
C GLY A 373 7.22 -28.59 -8.52
N ASN A 374 7.18 -27.27 -8.30
CA ASN A 374 8.39 -26.47 -8.06
C ASN A 374 8.45 -25.88 -6.64
N ASN A 375 8.67 -26.73 -5.63
CA ASN A 375 8.84 -26.31 -4.21
C ASN A 375 10.15 -25.55 -3.92
N ASN A 376 10.75 -24.92 -4.93
CA ASN A 376 11.99 -24.19 -4.78
C ASN A 376 11.70 -22.80 -4.19
N MET A 377 11.75 -22.69 -2.87
CA MET A 377 11.56 -21.42 -2.15
C MET A 377 12.50 -20.31 -2.66
N TRP A 378 13.68 -20.63 -3.20
CA TRP A 378 14.57 -19.61 -3.77
C TRP A 378 13.99 -18.94 -5.01
N LYS A 379 13.15 -19.65 -5.79
CA LYS A 379 12.48 -19.08 -6.97
C LYS A 379 11.36 -18.09 -6.61
N ALA A 380 10.86 -18.13 -5.38
CA ALA A 380 9.87 -17.17 -4.87
C ALA A 380 10.55 -16.05 -4.08
N TYR A 381 11.40 -16.46 -3.14
CA TYR A 381 12.03 -15.58 -2.17
C TYR A 381 12.95 -14.55 -2.83
N VAL A 382 13.80 -15.00 -3.77
CA VAL A 382 14.78 -14.13 -4.42
C VAL A 382 14.08 -13.09 -5.31
N PRO A 383 13.16 -13.45 -6.23
CA PRO A 383 12.38 -12.46 -7.00
C PRO A 383 11.56 -11.53 -6.10
N SER A 384 10.94 -12.05 -5.04
CA SER A 384 10.16 -11.21 -4.12
C SER A 384 11.02 -10.11 -3.47
N ILE A 385 12.26 -10.41 -3.08
CA ILE A 385 13.18 -9.40 -2.53
C ILE A 385 13.52 -8.35 -3.58
N PHE A 386 13.76 -8.79 -4.82
CA PHE A 386 14.09 -7.88 -5.91
C PHE A 386 12.94 -6.94 -6.23
N GLU A 387 11.71 -7.45 -6.38
CA GLU A 387 10.55 -6.60 -6.65
C GLU A 387 10.25 -5.63 -5.49
N ARG A 388 10.37 -6.07 -4.23
CA ARG A 388 10.21 -5.17 -3.08
C ARG A 388 11.28 -4.08 -3.06
N ARG A 389 12.55 -4.42 -3.30
CA ARG A 389 13.64 -3.43 -3.38
C ARG A 389 13.46 -2.48 -4.55
N ARG A 390 13.03 -2.97 -5.72
CA ARG A 390 12.67 -2.14 -6.87
C ARG A 390 11.60 -1.13 -6.46
N TRP A 391 10.54 -1.61 -5.82
CA TRP A 391 9.43 -0.78 -5.37
C TRP A 391 9.87 0.34 -4.41
N ILE A 392 10.80 0.03 -3.51
CA ILE A 392 11.39 0.99 -2.56
C ILE A 392 12.31 2.00 -3.27
N GLU A 393 13.17 1.56 -4.19
CA GLU A 393 14.14 2.44 -4.87
C GLU A 393 13.52 3.34 -5.94
N MET A 394 12.41 2.92 -6.53
CA MET A 394 11.72 3.63 -7.59
C MET A 394 11.46 5.13 -7.32
N PRO A 395 10.80 5.54 -6.21
CA PRO A 395 10.64 6.96 -5.89
C PRO A 395 11.97 7.68 -5.67
N ARG A 396 12.95 7.02 -5.04
CA ARG A 396 14.26 7.61 -4.75
C ARG A 396 14.97 8.00 -6.02
N ALA A 397 14.89 7.13 -7.01
CA ALA A 397 15.64 7.32 -8.21
C ALA A 397 15.00 8.34 -9.16
N ILE A 398 13.66 8.45 -9.15
CA ILE A 398 12.97 9.61 -9.75
C ILE A 398 13.43 10.91 -9.08
N MET A 399 13.54 10.95 -7.75
CA MET A 399 14.00 12.14 -7.03
C MET A 399 15.47 12.48 -7.31
N ARG A 400 16.37 11.48 -7.31
CA ARG A 400 17.80 11.64 -7.64
C ARG A 400 18.00 12.17 -9.06
N ALA A 401 17.08 11.88 -9.97
CA ALA A 401 17.12 12.40 -11.33
C ALA A 401 16.75 13.88 -11.47
N ILE A 402 16.22 14.53 -10.42
CA ILE A 402 15.94 15.97 -10.42
C ILE A 402 17.26 16.72 -10.23
N PRO A 403 17.74 17.50 -11.22
CA PRO A 403 19.02 18.18 -11.11
C PRO A 403 19.04 19.14 -9.91
N GLY A 404 20.08 19.11 -9.09
CA GLY A 404 20.23 20.00 -7.93
C GLY A 404 19.41 19.64 -6.69
N LEU A 405 18.61 18.55 -6.72
CA LEU A 405 17.92 18.07 -5.55
C LEU A 405 18.87 17.30 -4.62
N GLU A 406 19.02 17.79 -3.39
CA GLU A 406 19.69 17.06 -2.31
C GLU A 406 18.64 16.22 -1.56
N LEU A 407 18.67 14.90 -1.75
CA LEU A 407 17.76 13.97 -1.08
C LEU A 407 18.36 13.50 0.25
N LYS A 408 17.64 13.70 1.35
CA LYS A 408 17.95 13.15 2.67
C LYS A 408 16.92 12.11 3.04
N GLU A 409 17.34 11.00 3.62
CA GLU A 409 16.41 9.96 4.07
C GLU A 409 16.15 10.08 5.57
N MET A 410 14.90 9.84 6.00
CA MET A 410 14.60 9.71 7.42
C MET A 410 15.29 8.48 8.02
N TYR A 411 15.51 8.53 9.34
CA TYR A 411 15.89 7.35 10.10
C TYR A 411 14.81 6.26 9.98
N ARG A 412 15.24 5.04 9.62
CA ARG A 412 14.43 3.89 9.20
C ARG A 412 13.61 4.13 7.93
N ILE A 413 13.91 3.33 6.91
CA ILE A 413 13.33 3.41 5.57
C ILE A 413 12.82 2.06 5.07
N GLY A 414 12.14 2.08 3.92
CA GLY A 414 11.63 0.92 3.24
C GLY A 414 10.63 0.15 4.09
N GLU A 415 10.81 -1.17 4.14
CA GLU A 415 9.95 -2.08 4.91
C GLU A 415 10.01 -1.82 6.42
N ASN A 416 11.08 -1.17 6.90
CA ASN A 416 11.33 -0.88 8.31
C ASN A 416 10.97 0.55 8.70
N SER A 417 10.36 1.35 7.80
CA SER A 417 10.08 2.77 8.05
C SER A 417 9.36 3.03 9.38
N LEU A 418 9.42 4.25 9.90
CA LEU A 418 8.56 4.66 11.02
C LEU A 418 7.08 4.76 10.58
N CYS A 419 6.15 4.72 11.52
CA CYS A 419 4.72 4.93 11.24
C CYS A 419 4.33 6.39 11.39
#